data_AF-A0A2V6R735-F1
#
_entry.id   AF-A0A2V6R735-F1
#
_cell.length_a   1.000
_cell.length_b   1.000
_cell.length_c   1.000
_cell.angle_alpha   90.00
_cell.angle_beta   90.00
_cell.angle_gamma   90.00
#
_symmetry.space_group_name_H-M   'P 1'
#
loop_
_entity.id
_entity.type
_entity.pdbx_description
1 polymer ?
#
loop_
_entity_poly.entity_id
_entity_poly.type
_entity_poly.pdbx_seq_one_letter_code
_entity_poly.pdbx_strand_id
1 'polypeptide(L)' 'MEETHFRAIWLSDIHLGTRSCKAGALLDFLDACDCEYLYLVGDVIDFWKLKRAPYWPQIHSDVIRKVLSKAH' A
#
# COMPACT_ATOMS: atom_id res chain seq x y z
N MET A 1 16.39 4.64 10.93
CA MET A 1 16.25 3.27 11.43
C MET A 1 16.77 2.37 10.34
N GLU A 2 17.45 1.29 10.70
CA GLU A 2 17.97 0.34 9.71
C GLU A 2 16.78 -0.42 9.11
N GLU A 3 16.60 -0.36 7.79
CA GLU A 3 15.48 -1.01 7.11
C GLU A 3 15.64 -2.53 7.19
N THR A 4 14.56 -3.24 7.52
CA THR A 4 14.61 -4.70 7.54
C THR A 4 14.50 -5.22 6.11
N HIS A 5 15.56 -5.89 5.62
CA HIS A 5 15.59 -6.42 4.26
C HIS A 5 14.91 -7.80 4.17
N PHE A 6 14.03 -7.97 3.18
CA PHE A 6 13.39 -9.22 2.83
C PHE A 6 13.65 -9.59 1.38
N ARG A 7 13.81 -10.87 1.07
CA ARG A 7 13.89 -11.29 -0.34
C ARG A 7 12.59 -10.97 -1.10
N ALA A 8 11.43 -11.15 -0.47
CA ALA A 8 10.15 -10.85 -1.08
C ALA A 8 9.10 -10.45 -0.04
N ILE A 9 8.24 -9.51 -0.39
CA ILE A 9 7.08 -9.07 0.38
C ILE A 9 5.83 -9.32 -0.46
N TRP A 10 4.78 -9.86 0.17
CA TRP A 10 3.49 -10.11 -0.44
C TRP A 10 2.43 -9.29 0.30
N LEU A 11 1.71 -8.45 -0.42
CA LEU A 11 0.60 -7.66 0.13
C LEU A 11 -0.69 -8.06 -0.58
N SER A 12 -1.74 -8.27 0.18
CA SER A 12 -3.06 -8.57 -0.37
C SER A 12 -4.19 -7.79 0.26
N ASP A 13 -5.28 -7.64 -0.50
CA ASP A 13 -6.57 -7.08 -0.04
C ASP A 13 -6.44 -5.77 0.75
N ILE A 14 -5.65 -4.84 0.21
CA ILE A 14 -5.36 -3.55 0.85
C ILE A 14 -6.60 -2.65 0.84
N HIS A 15 -7.40 -2.71 -0.22
CA HIS A 15 -8.62 -1.93 -0.43
C HIS A 15 -8.44 -0.41 -0.19
N LEU A 16 -7.43 0.20 -0.82
CA LEU A 16 -7.31 1.66 -0.88
C LEU A 16 -8.59 2.26 -1.47
N GLY A 17 -9.10 3.34 -0.88
CA GLY A 17 -10.37 3.95 -1.25
C GLY A 17 -11.52 3.56 -0.31
N THR A 18 -11.24 2.73 0.70
CA THR A 18 -12.20 2.36 1.75
C THR A 18 -11.82 2.98 3.10
N ARG A 19 -12.82 3.33 3.91
CA ARG A 19 -12.59 3.87 5.28
C ARG A 19 -11.96 2.88 6.25
N SER A 20 -12.12 1.58 5.99
CA SER A 20 -11.56 0.48 6.78
C SER A 20 -10.11 0.19 6.45
N CYS A 21 -9.57 0.74 5.36
CA CYS A 21 -8.19 0.54 4.94
C CYS A 21 -7.22 1.06 6.01
N LYS A 22 -6.32 0.18 6.48
CA LYS A 22 -5.26 0.52 7.44
C LYS A 22 -4.03 1.12 6.74
N ALA A 23 -4.25 2.15 5.92
CA ALA A 23 -3.21 2.73 5.07
C ALA A 23 -2.00 3.27 5.85
N GLY A 24 -2.21 3.79 7.07
CA GLY A 24 -1.10 4.25 7.92
C GLY A 24 -0.17 3.12 8.35
N ALA A 25 -0.73 2.03 8.88
CA ALA A 25 0.07 0.86 9.26
C ALA A 25 0.79 0.24 8.06
N LEU A 26 0.17 0.26 6.88
CA LEU A 26 0.81 -0.20 5.66
C LEU A 26 1.97 0.72 5.23
N LEU A 27 1.79 2.03 5.30
CA LEU A 27 2.85 2.99 4.98
C LEU A 27 4.03 2.83 5.95
N ASP A 28 3.77 2.76 7.25
CA ASP A 28 4.79 2.53 8.29
C ASP A 28 5.57 1.23 8.03
N PHE A 29 4.87 0.15 7.65
CA PHE A 29 5.50 -1.11 7.28
C PHE A 29 6.39 -0.97 6.04
N LEU A 30 5.92 -0.31 4.99
CA LEU A 30 6.68 -0.08 3.77
C LEU A 30 7.89 0.84 3.99
N ASP A 31 7.84 1.74 4.97
CA ASP A 31 8.97 2.59 5.37
C ASP A 31 10.01 1.85 6.21
N ALA A 32 9.59 0.84 6.97
CA ALA A 32 10.49 0.06 7.83
C ALA A 32 11.16 -1.13 7.12
N CYS A 33 10.70 -1.49 5.91
CA CYS A 33 11.14 -2.69 5.21
C CYS A 33 11.68 -2.37 3.81
N ASP A 34 12.65 -3.17 3.37
CA ASP A 34 13.11 -3.20 1.98
C ASP A 34 12.95 -4.59 1.37
N CYS A 35 12.84 -4.68 0.03
CA CYS A 35 12.75 -5.98 -0.63
C CYS A 35 13.15 -6.00 -2.11
N GLU A 36 13.66 -7.14 -2.56
CA GLU A 36 13.95 -7.39 -3.99
C GLU A 36 12.65 -7.52 -4.82
N TYR A 37 11.61 -8.14 -4.24
CA TYR A 37 10.33 -8.34 -4.90
C TYR A 37 9.14 -7.91 -4.02
N LEU A 38 8.34 -6.98 -4.52
CA LEU A 38 7.07 -6.59 -3.91
C LEU A 38 5.91 -7.11 -4.77
N TYR A 39 5.21 -8.13 -4.28
CA TYR A 39 4.04 -8.70 -4.93
C TYR A 39 2.77 -8.08 -4.37
N LEU A 40 1.95 -7.48 -5.24
CA LEU A 40 0.61 -7.00 -4.90
C LEU A 40 -0.41 -7.99 -5.45
N VAL A 41 -1.19 -8.60 -4.56
CA VAL A 41 -2.12 -9.70 -4.90
C VAL A 41 -3.54 -9.34 -4.47
N GLY A 42 -4.53 -9.56 -5.32
CA GLY A 42 -5.93 -9.24 -5.00
C GLY A 42 -6.23 -7.74 -5.07
N ASP A 43 -7.09 -7.25 -4.17
CA ASP A 43 -7.72 -5.93 -4.31
C ASP A 43 -6.90 -4.81 -3.65
N VAL A 44 -5.98 -4.23 -4.42
CA VAL A 44 -5.15 -3.10 -3.98
C VAL A 44 -5.97 -1.81 -3.84
N ILE A 45 -6.81 -1.50 -4.85
CA ILE A 45 -7.63 -0.29 -4.93
C ILE A 45 -9.09 -0.68 -5.18
N ASP A 46 -10.00 -0.19 -4.34
CA ASP A 46 -11.44 -0.38 -4.52
C ASP A 46 -12.03 0.73 -5.41
N PHE A 47 -11.92 0.56 -6.73
CA PHE A 47 -12.49 1.49 -7.71
C PHE A 47 -14.04 1.51 -7.70
N TRP A 48 -14.68 0.43 -7.27
CA TRP A 48 -16.14 0.33 -7.24
C TRP A 48 -16.73 1.26 -6.18
N LYS A 49 -16.16 1.24 -4.98
CA LYS A 49 -16.57 2.14 -3.90
C LYS A 49 -16.18 3.58 -4.18
N LEU A 50 -15.00 3.81 -4.77
CA LEU A 50 -14.54 5.16 -5.14
C LEU A 50 -15.51 5.87 -6.09
N LYS A 51 -16.09 5.15 -7.05
CA LYS A 51 -17.10 5.69 -7.98
C LYS A 51 -18.42 6.07 -7.30
N ARG A 52 -18.83 5.33 -6.26
CA ARG A 52 -20.15 5.50 -5.61
C ARG A 52 -20.11 6.47 -4.43
N ALA A 53 -19.02 6.47 -3.67
CA ALA A 53 -18.81 7.31 -2.51
C ALA A 53 -17.31 7.65 -2.42
N PRO A 54 -16.87 8.72 -3.11
CA PRO A 54 -15.46 9.07 -3.19
C PRO A 54 -14.86 9.25 -1.79
N TYR A 55 -13.83 8.46 -1.50
CA TYR A 55 -13.06 8.54 -0.27
C TYR A 55 -11.60 8.27 -0.62
N TRP A 56 -10.79 9.32 -0.64
CA TRP A 56 -9.38 9.22 -0.99
C TRP A 56 -8.55 10.19 -0.15
N PRO A 57 -8.30 9.86 1.12
CA PRO A 57 -7.40 10.66 1.96
C PRO A 57 -5.97 10.62 1.41
N GLN A 58 -5.19 11.67 1.70
CA GLN A 58 -3.81 11.81 1.22
C GLN A 58 -2.94 10.56 1.50
N ILE A 59 -3.13 9.92 2.65
CA ILE A 59 -2.40 8.72 3.06
C ILE A 59 -2.52 7.55 2.08
N HIS A 60 -3.61 7.46 1.31
CA HIS A 60 -3.74 6.44 0.26
C HIS A 60 -2.81 6.73 -0.93
N SER A 61 -2.69 8.00 -1.33
CA SER A 61 -1.74 8.43 -2.35
C SER A 61 -0.30 8.22 -1.89
N ASP A 62 -0.01 8.42 -0.60
CA ASP A 62 1.32 8.23 -0.04
C ASP A 62 1.75 6.76 -0.09
N VAL A 63 0.84 5.83 0.22
CA VAL A 63 1.05 4.38 0.01
C VAL A 63 1.40 4.08 -1.45
N ILE A 64 0.63 4.60 -2.42
CA ILE A 64 0.93 4.36 -3.84
C ILE A 64 2.31 4.89 -4.22
N ARG A 65 2.66 6.10 -3.79
CA ARG A 65 3.99 6.67 -4.04
C ARG A 65 5.10 5.81 -3.44
N LYS A 66 4.91 5.32 -2.21
CA LYS A 66 5.91 4.46 -1.56
C LYS A 66 6.06 3.13 -2.30
N VAL A 67 4.97 2.50 -2.72
CA VAL A 67 5.01 1.30 -3.56
C VAL A 67 5.77 1.55 -4.86
N LEU A 68 5.46 2.65 -5.58
CA LEU A 68 6.14 3.02 -6.82
C LEU A 68 7.63 3.30 -6.61
N SER A 69 8.01 3.93 -5.49
CA SER A 69 9.42 4.17 -5.17
C SER A 69 10.24 2.89 -4.98
N LYS A 70 9.59 1.78 -4.62
CA LYS A 70 10.21 0.46 -4.46
C LYS A 70 10.25 -0.36 -5.75
N ALA A 71 9.70 0.15 -6.84
CA ALA A 71 9.70 -0.51 -8.15
C ALA A 71 10.86 -0.06 -9.07
N HIS A 72 11.76 0.78 -8.56
CA HIS A 72 12.90 1.35 -9.28
C HIS A 72 14.19 0.56 -9.09
#